data_AF-A0AAE4JIG8-F1
#
_entry.id   AF-A0AAE4JIG8-F1
#
_cell.length_a   1.000
_cell.length_b   1.000
_cell.length_c   1.000
_cell.angle_alpha   90.00
_cell.angle_beta   90.00
_cell.angle_gamma   90.00
#
_symmetry.space_group_name_H-M   'P 1'
#
loop_
_entity.id
_entity.type
_entity.pdbx_description
1 polymer ?
#
loop_
_entity_poly.entity_id
_entity_poly.type
_entity_poly.pdbx_seq_one_letter_code
_entity_poly.pdbx_strand_id
1 'polypeptide(L)'
;MSGQPLLERDDIAVVTNGGGPGVLTTDAIVDSWLTIAEFEDDLRTELETLLPDGADVTNPLDIIGDADLDRFLRTLDVVLGADTVGGVVVLSVPTALFEFEELAELIGDLRFVF
;
A
#
# COMPACT_ATOMS: atom_id res chain seq x y z
N MET A 1 -8.31 14.78 -12.38
CA MET A 1 -7.50 13.55 -12.39
C MET A 1 -6.40 13.69 -13.44
N SER A 2 -5.35 14.46 -13.16
CA SER A 2 -4.31 14.85 -14.14
C SER A 2 -2.89 14.77 -13.57
N GLY A 3 -2.67 13.98 -12.51
CA GLY A 3 -1.43 13.99 -11.75
C GLY A 3 -0.76 12.64 -11.54
N GLN A 4 -1.34 11.54 -12.03
CA GLN A 4 -0.78 10.20 -11.98
C GLN A 4 -0.66 9.64 -13.41
N PRO A 5 0.38 8.85 -13.72
CA PRO A 5 0.47 8.16 -15.00
C PRO A 5 -0.71 7.19 -15.17
N LEU A 6 -0.92 6.73 -16.40
CA LEU A 6 -1.83 5.61 -16.63
C LEU A 6 -1.22 4.36 -15.99
N LEU A 7 -2.08 3.52 -15.41
CA LEU A 7 -1.66 2.20 -14.93
C LEU A 7 -1.20 1.38 -16.14
N GLU A 8 -0.04 0.73 -16.02
CA GLU A 8 0.43 -0.21 -17.04
C GLU A 8 -0.32 -1.54 -16.97
N ARG A 9 -0.96 -1.81 -15.83
CA ARG A 9 -1.75 -3.01 -15.52
C ARG A 9 -2.73 -2.74 -14.38
N ASP A 10 -3.78 -3.53 -14.31
CA ASP A 10 -4.98 -3.23 -13.51
C ASP A 10 -4.94 -3.79 -12.09
N ASP A 11 -3.82 -4.43 -11.72
CA ASP A 11 -3.61 -5.12 -10.45
C ASP A 11 -3.19 -4.14 -9.36
N ILE A 12 -4.05 -3.95 -8.36
CA ILE A 12 -3.89 -2.96 -7.30
C ILE A 12 -3.44 -3.61 -6.01
N ALA A 13 -2.41 -3.03 -5.40
CA ALA A 13 -2.06 -3.30 -4.01
C ALA A 13 -2.78 -2.32 -3.07
N VAL A 14 -3.35 -2.82 -1.98
CA VAL A 14 -3.90 -1.98 -0.91
C VAL A 14 -2.92 -2.00 0.26
N VAL A 15 -2.47 -0.83 0.70
CA VAL A 15 -1.58 -0.69 1.89
C VAL A 15 -2.32 0.10 2.96
N THR A 16 -2.42 -0.44 4.16
CA THR A 16 -3.17 0.19 5.25
C THR A 16 -2.58 -0.07 6.63
N ASN A 17 -2.83 0.82 7.59
CA ASN A 17 -2.60 0.58 9.02
C ASN A 17 -3.89 0.14 9.76
N GLY A 18 -4.95 -0.23 9.03
CA GLY A 18 -6.18 -0.72 9.61
C GLY A 18 -6.90 -1.71 8.70
N GLY A 19 -6.86 -3.00 9.08
CA GLY A 19 -7.40 -4.09 8.27
C GLY A 19 -8.88 -3.95 7.88
N GLY A 20 -9.74 -3.41 8.75
CA GLY A 20 -11.17 -3.24 8.43
C GLY A 20 -11.42 -2.37 7.19
N PRO A 21 -10.93 -1.11 7.17
CA PRO A 21 -10.92 -0.28 5.97
C PRO A 21 -10.18 -0.90 4.77
N GLY A 22 -9.12 -1.68 5.01
CA GLY A 22 -8.44 -2.45 3.97
C GLY A 22 -9.38 -3.42 3.25
N VAL A 23 -10.12 -4.24 3.99
CA VAL A 23 -11.09 -5.20 3.45
C VAL A 23 -12.19 -4.52 2.64
N LEU A 24 -12.77 -3.42 3.17
CA LEU A 24 -13.79 -2.66 2.43
C LEU A 24 -13.28 -2.09 1.11
N THR A 25 -11.98 -1.79 1.06
CA THR A 25 -11.35 -1.25 -0.15
C THR A 25 -11.08 -2.34 -1.16
N THR A 26 -10.63 -3.51 -0.72
CA THR A 26 -10.49 -4.66 -1.63
C THR A 26 -11.85 -5.07 -2.20
N ASP A 27 -12.92 -5.04 -1.40
CA ASP A 27 -14.28 -5.29 -1.90
C ASP A 27 -14.65 -4.28 -3.01
N ALA A 28 -14.39 -2.99 -2.79
CA ALA A 28 -14.67 -1.94 -3.77
C ALA A 28 -13.82 -2.07 -5.05
N ILE A 29 -12.57 -2.54 -4.95
CA ILE A 29 -11.71 -2.82 -6.11
C ILE A 29 -12.27 -4.00 -6.90
N VAL A 30 -12.66 -5.08 -6.22
CA VAL A 30 -13.22 -6.29 -6.86
C VAL A 30 -14.57 -6.00 -7.55
N ASP A 31 -15.36 -5.07 -7.02
CA ASP A 31 -16.60 -4.60 -7.66
C ASP A 31 -16.37 -3.68 -8.88
N SER A 32 -15.11 -3.34 -9.17
CA SER A 32 -14.71 -2.49 -10.29
C SER A 32 -14.17 -3.32 -11.48
N TRP A 33 -13.46 -2.67 -12.40
CA TRP A 33 -12.75 -3.32 -13.51
C TRP A 33 -11.29 -3.67 -13.17
N LEU A 34 -10.83 -3.25 -11.98
CA LEU A 34 -9.49 -3.51 -11.46
C LEU A 34 -9.41 -4.88 -10.78
N THR A 35 -8.19 -5.35 -10.55
CA THR A 35 -7.90 -6.63 -9.88
C THR A 35 -7.06 -6.41 -8.63
N ILE A 36 -7.06 -7.40 -7.73
CA ILE A 36 -6.20 -7.40 -6.54
C ILE A 36 -4.84 -7.98 -6.95
N ALA A 37 -3.78 -7.21 -6.74
CA ALA A 37 -2.42 -7.67 -7.00
C ALA A 37 -2.06 -8.88 -6.14
N GLU A 38 -1.51 -9.91 -6.78
CA GLU A 38 -0.95 -11.07 -6.09
C GLU A 38 0.48 -10.78 -5.67
N PHE A 39 0.77 -10.92 -4.38
CA PHE A 39 2.13 -10.81 -3.87
C PHE A 39 2.85 -12.14 -4.06
N GLU A 40 3.85 -12.15 -4.92
CA GLU A 40 4.73 -13.29 -5.13
C GLU A 40 5.60 -13.55 -3.90
N ASP A 41 6.18 -14.76 -3.81
CA ASP A 41 6.96 -15.20 -2.65
C ASP A 41 8.12 -14.25 -2.31
N ASP A 42 8.77 -13.68 -3.32
CA ASP A 42 9.88 -12.73 -3.13
C ASP A 42 9.40 -11.44 -2.45
N LEU A 43 8.29 -10.86 -2.93
CA LEU A 43 7.68 -9.67 -2.33
C LEU A 43 7.20 -9.96 -0.90
N ARG A 44 6.55 -11.10 -0.66
CA ARG A 44 6.12 -11.48 0.70
C ARG A 44 7.31 -11.62 1.63
N THR A 45 8.38 -12.27 1.21
CA THR A 45 9.59 -12.46 2.01
C THR A 45 10.23 -11.12 2.39
N GLU A 46 10.28 -10.17 1.44
CA GLU A 46 10.82 -8.83 1.70
C GLU A 46 9.95 -8.06 2.71
N LEU A 47 8.63 -8.10 2.53
CA LEU A 47 7.67 -7.47 3.43
C LEU A 47 7.67 -8.10 4.83
N GLU A 48 7.76 -9.42 4.95
CA GLU A 48 7.90 -10.12 6.24
C GLU A 48 9.20 -9.76 6.97
N THR A 49 10.26 -9.44 6.23
CA THR A 49 11.53 -8.97 6.82
C THR A 49 11.43 -7.51 7.27
N LEU A 50 10.63 -6.71 6.58
CA LEU A 50 10.46 -5.27 6.83
C LEU A 50 9.49 -4.98 7.97
N LEU A 51 8.38 -5.73 8.02
CA LEU A 51 7.24 -5.47 8.90
C LEU A 51 7.38 -6.21 10.24
N PRO A 52 6.78 -5.66 11.31
CA PRO A 52 6.78 -6.32 12.61
C PRO A 52 5.97 -7.63 12.61
N ASP A 53 6.30 -8.50 13.57
CA ASP A 53 5.52 -9.71 13.85
C ASP A 53 4.04 -9.38 14.05
N GLY A 54 3.17 -10.06 13.30
CA GLY A 54 1.71 -9.89 13.35
C GLY A 54 1.12 -9.01 12.24
N ALA A 55 1.95 -8.44 11.35
CA ALA A 55 1.46 -7.87 10.10
C ALA A 55 0.90 -8.98 9.20
N ASP A 56 -0.18 -8.67 8.46
CA ASP A 56 -0.74 -9.60 7.46
C ASP A 56 -0.16 -9.26 6.10
N VAL A 57 0.79 -10.08 5.64
CA VAL A 57 1.51 -9.90 4.36
C VAL A 57 0.73 -10.54 3.21
N THR A 58 -0.55 -10.15 3.12
CA THR A 58 -1.44 -10.44 2.00
C THR A 58 -1.95 -9.13 1.41
N ASN A 59 -2.87 -9.19 0.45
CA ASN A 59 -3.51 -8.00 -0.12
C ASN A 59 -5.00 -8.04 0.29
N PRO A 60 -5.46 -7.13 1.17
CA PRO A 60 -4.81 -5.89 1.61
C PRO A 60 -3.65 -6.12 2.58
N LEU A 61 -2.59 -5.30 2.43
CA LEU A 61 -1.41 -5.30 3.29
C LEU A 61 -1.68 -4.44 4.53
N ASP A 62 -1.85 -5.09 5.69
CA ASP A 62 -2.01 -4.41 6.98
C ASP A 62 -0.64 -4.26 7.67
N ILE A 63 -0.11 -3.03 7.68
CA ILE A 63 1.18 -2.67 8.28
C ILE A 63 1.07 -2.32 9.78
N ILE A 64 -0.06 -2.68 10.40
CA ILE A 64 -0.40 -2.51 11.81
C ILE A 64 -0.68 -1.06 12.19
N GLY A 65 -1.63 -0.88 13.11
CA GLY A 65 -2.11 0.43 13.58
C GLY A 65 -1.05 1.33 14.22
N ASP A 66 0.11 0.82 14.60
CA ASP A 66 1.23 1.63 15.11
C ASP A 66 2.25 2.02 14.03
N ALA A 67 1.88 1.93 12.74
CA ALA A 67 2.70 2.38 11.64
C ALA A 67 2.99 3.88 11.71
N ASP A 68 4.26 4.24 11.57
CA ASP A 68 4.73 5.60 11.38
C ASP A 68 4.98 5.89 9.88
N LEU A 69 5.40 7.11 9.57
CA LEU A 69 5.69 7.53 8.20
C LEU A 69 6.81 6.69 7.55
N ASP A 70 7.82 6.28 8.32
CA ASP A 70 8.92 5.45 7.80
C ASP A 70 8.42 4.06 7.39
N ARG A 71 7.55 3.44 8.20
CA ARG A 71 6.94 2.16 7.83
C ARG A 71 6.09 2.28 6.57
N PHE A 72 5.31 3.36 6.43
CA PHE A 72 4.58 3.62 5.19
C PHE A 72 5.54 3.76 4.01
N LEU A 73 6.56 4.63 4.10
CA LEU A 73 7.52 4.87 3.02
C LEU A 73 8.18 3.58 2.54
N ARG A 74 8.81 2.87 3.47
CA ARG A 74 9.58 1.66 3.13
C ARG A 74 8.69 0.56 2.59
N THR A 75 7.46 0.43 3.09
CA THR A 75 6.48 -0.51 2.55
C THR A 75 6.09 -0.11 1.13
N LEU A 76 5.79 1.17 0.88
CA LEU A 76 5.39 1.65 -0.44
C LEU A 76 6.51 1.49 -1.45
N ASP A 77 7.76 1.76 -1.08
CA ASP A 77 8.93 1.54 -1.94
C ASP A 77 9.03 0.08 -2.42
N VAL A 78 8.87 -0.87 -1.50
CA VAL A 78 8.93 -2.32 -1.80
C VAL A 78 7.74 -2.74 -2.67
N VAL A 79 6.52 -2.31 -2.32
CA VAL A 79 5.30 -2.69 -3.05
C VAL A 79 5.26 -2.08 -4.46
N LEU A 80 5.67 -0.82 -4.62
CA LEU A 80 5.73 -0.15 -5.94
C LEU A 80 6.81 -0.74 -6.85
N GLY A 81 7.85 -1.35 -6.29
CA GLY A 81 8.90 -2.01 -7.05
C GLY A 81 8.54 -3.41 -7.58
N ALA A 82 7.38 -3.97 -7.19
CA ALA A 82 6.98 -5.30 -7.58
C ALA A 82 6.33 -5.32 -8.97
N ASP A 83 6.82 -6.20 -9.85
CA ASP A 83 6.28 -6.37 -11.22
C ASP A 83 4.80 -6.75 -11.24
N THR A 84 4.32 -7.41 -10.18
CA THR A 84 2.91 -7.80 -9.99
C THR A 84 2.04 -6.72 -9.37
N VAL A 85 2.52 -5.49 -9.16
CA VAL A 85 1.72 -4.32 -8.76
C VAL A 85 1.65 -3.27 -9.88
N GLY A 86 0.44 -2.90 -10.29
CA GLY A 86 0.19 -1.88 -11.34
C GLY A 86 -0.08 -0.51 -10.75
N GLY A 87 -0.57 -0.47 -9.51
CA GLY A 87 -0.76 0.73 -8.72
C GLY A 87 -1.04 0.40 -7.26
N VAL A 88 -0.95 1.41 -6.40
CA VAL A 88 -1.17 1.26 -4.96
C VAL A 88 -2.29 2.20 -4.50
N VAL A 89 -3.20 1.66 -3.69
CA VAL A 89 -4.14 2.45 -2.88
C VAL A 89 -3.62 2.48 -1.45
N VAL A 90 -3.30 3.69 -0.97
CA VAL A 90 -2.87 3.90 0.41
C VAL A 90 -4.07 4.33 1.25
N LEU A 91 -4.33 3.62 2.34
CA LEU A 91 -5.41 3.90 3.28
C LEU A 91 -4.89 4.02 4.70
N SER A 92 -4.90 5.24 5.21
CA SER A 92 -4.54 5.51 6.58
C SER A 92 -5.78 5.74 7.45
N VAL A 93 -5.82 5.05 8.59
CA VAL A 93 -6.77 5.27 9.67
C VAL A 93 -6.12 6.22 10.69
N PRO A 94 -6.87 7.20 11.24
CA PRO A 94 -6.30 8.15 12.20
C PRO A 94 -5.69 7.47 13.43
N THR A 95 -4.44 7.82 13.73
CA THR A 95 -3.72 7.43 14.95
C THR A 95 -2.97 8.67 15.50
N ALA A 96 -2.21 8.51 16.59
CA ALA A 96 -1.45 9.62 17.19
C ALA A 96 0.01 9.71 16.68
N LEU A 97 0.35 9.05 15.57
CA LEU A 97 1.74 8.84 15.15
C LEU A 97 2.24 9.85 14.10
N PHE A 98 1.35 10.40 13.28
CA PHE A 98 1.65 11.39 12.25
C PHE A 98 0.38 12.14 11.84
N GLU A 99 0.56 13.28 11.19
CA GLU A 99 -0.54 14.03 10.56
C GLU A 99 -0.74 13.57 9.11
N PHE A 100 -1.99 13.57 8.63
CA PHE A 100 -2.29 13.09 7.28
C PHE A 100 -1.60 13.88 6.18
N GLU A 101 -1.34 15.17 6.42
CA GLU A 101 -0.58 16.04 5.52
C GLU A 101 0.85 15.50 5.30
N GLU A 102 1.50 14.99 6.34
CA GLU A 102 2.86 14.43 6.23
C GLU A 102 2.87 13.16 5.38
N LEU A 103 1.86 12.28 5.56
CA LEU A 103 1.71 11.10 4.72
C LEU A 103 1.38 11.47 3.26
N ALA A 104 0.57 12.50 3.04
CA ALA A 104 0.23 12.97 1.71
C ALA A 104 1.45 13.57 0.98
N GLU A 105 2.28 14.35 1.68
CA GLU A 105 3.55 14.87 1.15
C GLU A 105 4.50 13.73 0.78
N LEU A 106 4.66 12.75 1.67
CA LEU A 106 5.47 11.56 1.43
C LEU A 106 5.05 10.80 0.16
N ILE A 107 3.75 10.54 -0.01
CA ILE A 107 3.22 9.89 -1.22
C ILE A 107 3.42 10.77 -2.46
N GLY A 108 3.32 12.09 -2.30
CA GLY A 108 3.57 13.05 -3.38
C GLY A 108 5.01 13.00 -3.91
N ASP A 109 5.97 12.75 -3.03
CA ASP A 109 7.39 12.70 -3.34
C ASP A 109 7.83 11.38 -3.99
N LEU A 110 7.15 10.26 -3.67
CA LEU A 110 7.36 8.96 -4.33
C LEU A 110 7.16 9.03 -5.86
N ARG A 111 6.36 9.99 -6.33
CA ARG A 111 6.06 10.21 -7.76
C ARG A 111 7.26 10.65 -8.60
N PHE A 112 8.39 11.06 -8.02
CA PHE A 112 9.54 11.61 -8.76
C PHE A 112 10.70 10.61 -8.97
N VAL A 113 10.55 9.36 -8.54
CA VAL A 113 11.64 8.37 -8.55
C VAL A 113 11.58 7.39 -9.74
N PHE A 114 10.52 7.44 -10.56
CA PHE A 114 10.35 6.59 -11.75
C PHE A 114 10.11 7.40 -13.03
#